data_AF-A0A7Z9QL67-F1
#
_entry.id   AF-A0A7Z9QL67-F1
#
_cell.length_a   1.000
_cell.length_b   1.000
_cell.length_c   1.000
_cell.angle_alpha   90.00
_cell.angle_beta   90.00
_cell.angle_gamma   90.00
#
_symmetry.space_group_name_H-M   'P 1'
#
loop_
_entity.id
_entity.type
_entity.pdbx_description
1 polymer ?
#
loop_
_entity_poly.entity_id
_entity_poly.type
_entity_poly.pdbx_seq_one_letter_code
_entity_poly.pdbx_strand_id
1 'polypeptide(L)'
;MGFIFTQLRFNLRLFLSHFFSIRILVSVLLVCLPITTVHAATYYLDASAGDDNWTGTLSSPQAGHGPWKSLSKVNNAFLRPGDTVSFRCGEVWREPLVVSYSGDTGNPITYNSYGSCDDTNKPVIDGSRHIIPIDGWTLGADGNHSANLQAVMMAPANNLVTNGGYDVDASSWLYTEWRDSTACGDNSGGCMVLRIDSHTDQGGLDLIAGKNYRLSFRAKMSTSSSFPSVRVFDNDNTGDIFLDSGPLTTTTQWQSFSIPFPVNSSNTQITGKISFRIPSNIVGSEELFLDNVILQQESQDILSVQQLFLDDQYQELAHYPNRGYDPASPNRLYLAAKTSGTVASFAAGDDLVLSPTQEQDLSGAGIHIKDIAFRIDDCEVLAYDIPTKTFTNTQPDYIVTPEDNYYECRTANAVGVDDAYYLNNKLWMLDSAGEWYFDEPLQKLYLRPASGVPDNRVDASYQIYGIYALGRSNIVIDGLSIRKVYRGIELGQA
;
A
#
# COMPACT_ATOMS: atom_id res chain seq x y z
N MET A 1 -56.74 29.85 -82.37
CA MET A 1 -58.05 29.25 -82.67
C MET A 1 -58.36 28.22 -81.59
N GLY A 2 -59.49 28.33 -80.90
CA GLY A 2 -60.18 27.20 -80.25
C GLY A 2 -59.73 26.77 -78.85
N PHE A 3 -60.52 27.16 -77.84
CA PHE A 3 -60.63 26.56 -76.50
C PHE A 3 -60.88 25.05 -76.53
N ILE A 4 -60.47 24.30 -75.48
CA ILE A 4 -61.37 23.47 -74.63
C ILE A 4 -60.79 23.38 -73.20
N PHE A 5 -61.54 23.88 -72.22
CA PHE A 5 -61.42 23.55 -70.80
C PHE A 5 -62.29 22.33 -70.50
N THR A 6 -61.74 21.29 -69.89
CA THR A 6 -62.53 20.20 -69.30
C THR A 6 -62.13 20.01 -67.84
N GLN A 7 -63.09 20.31 -66.96
CA GLN A 7 -63.03 20.17 -65.52
C GLN A 7 -62.89 18.69 -65.10
N LEU A 8 -61.88 18.35 -64.31
CA LEU A 8 -61.81 17.06 -63.62
C LEU A 8 -62.19 17.26 -62.14
N ARG A 9 -63.37 16.76 -61.76
CA ARG A 9 -63.90 16.82 -60.39
C ARG A 9 -63.10 15.89 -59.47
N PHE A 10 -62.66 16.45 -58.34
CA PHE A 10 -62.02 15.77 -57.21
C PHE A 10 -62.95 14.75 -56.55
N ASN A 11 -62.50 13.50 -56.42
CA ASN A 11 -63.14 12.50 -55.55
C ASN A 11 -62.52 12.56 -54.14
N LEU A 12 -63.14 13.37 -53.28
CA LEU A 12 -62.76 13.60 -51.87
C LEU A 12 -63.27 12.47 -50.94
N ARG A 13 -63.06 11.19 -51.30
CA ARG A 13 -63.48 10.04 -50.45
C ARG A 13 -62.38 9.02 -50.14
N LEU A 14 -61.18 9.14 -50.70
CA LEU A 14 -60.07 8.20 -50.41
C LEU A 14 -59.03 8.70 -49.39
N PHE A 15 -59.06 9.99 -49.01
CA PHE A 15 -57.98 10.59 -48.21
C PHE A 15 -58.14 10.48 -46.69
N LEU A 16 -59.33 10.15 -46.16
CA LEU A 16 -59.54 10.09 -44.71
C LEU A 16 -59.24 8.71 -44.07
N SER A 17 -59.15 7.62 -44.83
CA SER A 17 -58.82 6.31 -44.24
C SER A 17 -57.33 6.06 -44.07
N HIS A 18 -56.47 6.73 -44.86
CA HIS A 18 -55.02 6.50 -44.84
C HIS A 18 -54.31 7.26 -43.71
N PHE A 19 -54.87 8.39 -43.24
CA PHE A 19 -54.31 9.12 -42.09
C PHE A 19 -54.55 8.40 -40.75
N PHE A 20 -55.65 7.63 -40.63
CA PHE A 20 -55.94 6.84 -39.42
C PHE A 20 -55.04 5.60 -39.35
N SER A 21 -54.82 4.92 -40.49
CA SER A 21 -53.95 3.74 -40.57
C SER A 21 -52.46 4.06 -40.40
N ILE A 22 -51.97 5.21 -40.89
CA ILE A 22 -50.57 5.63 -40.72
C ILE A 22 -50.27 6.09 -39.29
N ARG A 23 -51.23 6.72 -38.59
CA ARG A 23 -51.05 7.06 -37.16
C ARG A 23 -51.03 5.82 -36.26
N ILE A 24 -51.82 4.80 -36.58
CA ILE A 24 -51.77 3.52 -35.85
C ILE A 24 -50.47 2.75 -36.17
N LEU A 25 -50.00 2.76 -37.43
CA LEU A 25 -48.74 2.10 -37.80
C LEU A 25 -47.50 2.76 -37.17
N VAL A 26 -47.46 4.09 -37.09
CA VAL A 26 -46.35 4.83 -36.43
C VAL A 26 -46.44 4.71 -34.90
N SER A 27 -47.64 4.61 -34.32
CA SER A 27 -47.81 4.38 -32.88
C SER A 27 -47.49 2.94 -32.46
N VAL A 28 -47.73 1.95 -33.32
CA VAL A 28 -47.36 0.53 -33.07
C VAL A 28 -45.86 0.31 -33.30
N LEU A 29 -45.22 1.06 -34.21
CA LEU A 29 -43.76 0.98 -34.43
C LEU A 29 -42.96 1.70 -33.32
N LEU A 30 -43.53 2.70 -32.64
CA LEU A 30 -42.91 3.38 -31.48
C LEU A 30 -43.00 2.57 -30.17
N VAL A 31 -43.90 1.59 -30.08
CA VAL A 31 -44.07 0.70 -28.91
C VAL A 31 -43.18 -0.55 -29.00
N CYS A 32 -42.51 -0.76 -30.14
CA CYS A 32 -41.68 -1.94 -30.39
C CYS A 32 -40.16 -1.62 -30.42
N LEU A 33 -39.73 -0.54 -29.77
CA LEU A 33 -38.32 -0.38 -29.40
C LEU A 33 -37.99 -1.50 -28.40
N PRO A 34 -37.03 -2.41 -28.68
CA PRO A 34 -36.60 -3.37 -27.69
C PRO A 34 -36.14 -2.59 -26.46
N ILE A 35 -36.90 -2.72 -25.36
CA ILE A 35 -36.47 -2.29 -24.04
C ILE A 35 -35.27 -3.18 -23.74
N THR A 36 -34.06 -2.71 -24.04
CA THR A 36 -32.86 -3.33 -23.51
C THR A 36 -32.93 -3.12 -22.01
N THR A 37 -33.32 -4.15 -21.27
CA THR A 37 -33.12 -4.19 -19.82
C THR A 37 -31.61 -4.06 -19.62
N VAL A 38 -31.16 -2.86 -19.24
CA VAL A 38 -29.81 -2.68 -18.72
C VAL A 38 -29.82 -3.39 -17.38
N HIS A 39 -29.36 -4.63 -17.37
CA HIS A 39 -29.17 -5.38 -16.15
C HIS A 39 -27.88 -4.88 -15.51
N ALA A 40 -27.95 -4.47 -14.25
CA ALA A 40 -26.76 -4.24 -13.44
C ALA A 40 -25.90 -5.51 -13.47
N ALA A 41 -24.62 -5.37 -13.80
CA ALA A 41 -23.65 -6.46 -13.75
C ALA A 41 -23.03 -6.56 -12.35
N THR A 42 -22.70 -7.77 -11.93
CA THR A 42 -21.87 -8.01 -10.75
C THR A 42 -20.56 -8.63 -11.19
N TYR A 43 -19.47 -8.00 -10.76
CA TYR A 43 -18.11 -8.48 -10.93
C TYR A 43 -17.54 -8.93 -9.58
N TYR A 44 -16.75 -10.00 -9.57
CA TYR A 44 -16.18 -10.61 -8.37
C TYR A 44 -14.66 -10.52 -8.41
N LEU A 45 -14.06 -10.28 -7.23
CA LEU A 45 -12.61 -10.22 -7.05
C LEU A 45 -12.15 -11.22 -6.00
N ASP A 46 -11.07 -11.91 -6.33
CA ASP A 46 -10.45 -12.94 -5.51
C ASP A 46 -8.94 -12.92 -5.76
N ALA A 47 -8.16 -12.40 -4.80
CA ALA A 47 -6.72 -12.23 -4.99
C ALA A 47 -5.97 -13.57 -5.06
N SER A 48 -6.51 -14.63 -4.44
CA SER A 48 -5.88 -15.95 -4.37
C SER A 48 -6.27 -16.86 -5.54
N ALA A 49 -7.55 -16.87 -5.92
CA ALA A 49 -8.08 -17.79 -6.94
C ALA A 49 -8.51 -17.12 -8.26
N GLY A 50 -8.42 -15.79 -8.38
CA GLY A 50 -8.81 -15.03 -9.57
C GLY A 50 -7.78 -15.02 -10.69
N ASP A 51 -8.23 -14.56 -11.86
CA ASP A 51 -7.40 -14.32 -13.05
C ASP A 51 -7.97 -13.10 -13.81
N ASP A 52 -7.12 -12.11 -14.11
CA ASP A 52 -7.54 -10.87 -14.77
C ASP A 52 -7.89 -11.05 -16.26
N ASN A 53 -7.63 -12.24 -16.83
CA ASN A 53 -8.11 -12.64 -18.15
C ASN A 53 -9.55 -13.15 -18.14
N TRP A 54 -10.13 -13.44 -16.97
CA TRP A 54 -11.51 -13.92 -16.87
C TRP A 54 -12.54 -12.79 -16.97
N THR A 55 -13.79 -13.19 -17.15
CA THR A 55 -14.91 -12.24 -17.31
C THR A 55 -15.25 -11.47 -16.03
N GLY A 56 -14.84 -11.95 -14.85
CA GLY A 56 -15.18 -11.35 -13.56
C GLY A 56 -16.60 -11.66 -13.09
N THR A 57 -17.44 -12.29 -13.92
CA THR A 57 -18.90 -12.42 -13.68
C THR A 57 -19.30 -13.64 -12.86
N LEU A 58 -18.34 -14.41 -12.35
CA LEU A 58 -18.58 -15.57 -11.49
C LEU A 58 -17.73 -15.45 -10.23
N SER A 59 -18.31 -15.80 -9.08
CA SER A 59 -17.63 -15.72 -7.77
C SER A 59 -16.60 -16.83 -7.54
N SER A 60 -16.48 -17.79 -8.46
CA SER A 60 -15.57 -18.94 -8.35
C SER A 60 -15.04 -19.35 -9.73
N PRO A 61 -13.80 -19.87 -9.81
CA PRO A 61 -13.20 -20.32 -11.07
C PRO A 61 -14.04 -21.39 -11.79
N GLN A 62 -14.30 -21.17 -13.07
CA GLN A 62 -14.95 -22.13 -13.96
C GLN A 62 -14.49 -21.91 -15.41
N ALA A 63 -13.62 -22.78 -15.91
CA ALA A 63 -13.27 -22.92 -17.34
C ALA A 63 -13.15 -21.59 -18.13
N GLY A 64 -12.18 -20.75 -17.78
CA GLY A 64 -11.93 -19.44 -18.43
C GLY A 64 -12.83 -18.30 -17.95
N HIS A 65 -13.67 -18.56 -16.95
CA HIS A 65 -14.49 -17.59 -16.25
C HIS A 65 -14.23 -17.70 -14.74
N GLY A 66 -14.56 -16.65 -14.00
CA GLY A 66 -14.31 -16.57 -12.57
C GLY A 66 -14.06 -15.13 -12.13
N PRO A 67 -13.61 -14.93 -10.89
CA PRO A 67 -13.32 -13.62 -10.35
C PRO A 67 -12.05 -13.02 -10.98
N TRP A 68 -11.98 -11.69 -11.05
CA TRP A 68 -10.73 -10.98 -11.32
C TRP A 68 -9.77 -11.10 -10.13
N LYS A 69 -8.48 -10.90 -10.38
CA LYS A 69 -7.42 -11.03 -9.37
C LYS A 69 -7.03 -9.68 -8.77
N SER A 70 -6.79 -8.68 -9.63
CA SER A 70 -6.18 -7.40 -9.21
C SER A 70 -7.16 -6.24 -9.15
N LEU A 71 -6.77 -5.21 -8.40
CA LEU A 71 -7.46 -3.92 -8.44
C LEU A 71 -7.15 -3.15 -9.72
N SER A 72 -5.97 -3.33 -10.31
CA SER A 72 -5.64 -2.82 -11.64
C SER A 72 -6.69 -3.21 -12.68
N LYS A 73 -7.19 -4.46 -12.64
CA LYS A 73 -8.27 -4.90 -13.52
C LYS A 73 -9.56 -4.12 -13.31
N VAL A 74 -9.96 -3.88 -12.06
CA VAL A 74 -11.15 -3.09 -11.70
C VAL A 74 -11.00 -1.64 -12.13
N ASN A 75 -9.84 -1.04 -11.85
CA ASN A 75 -9.54 0.36 -12.15
C ASN A 75 -9.60 0.65 -13.67
N ASN A 76 -9.37 -0.37 -14.51
CA ASN A 76 -9.45 -0.28 -15.96
C ASN A 76 -10.78 -0.81 -16.54
N ALA A 77 -11.68 -1.35 -15.72
CA ALA A 77 -12.97 -1.87 -16.16
C ALA A 77 -13.96 -0.72 -16.42
N PHE A 78 -14.71 -0.81 -17.51
CA PHE A 78 -15.79 0.14 -17.79
C PHE A 78 -17.05 -0.23 -16.98
N LEU A 79 -17.24 0.44 -15.85
CA LEU A 79 -18.41 0.25 -14.98
C LEU A 79 -19.54 1.23 -15.34
N ARG A 80 -20.78 0.77 -15.25
CA ARG A 80 -22.00 1.52 -15.54
C ARG A 80 -22.83 1.75 -14.27
N PRO A 81 -23.69 2.79 -14.24
CA PRO A 81 -24.66 2.96 -13.17
C PRO A 81 -25.43 1.67 -12.86
N GLY A 82 -25.46 1.29 -11.58
CA GLY A 82 -26.08 0.06 -11.08
C GLY A 82 -25.11 -1.13 -10.94
N ASP A 83 -23.93 -1.09 -11.57
CA ASP A 83 -22.97 -2.20 -11.48
C ASP A 83 -22.43 -2.38 -10.06
N THR A 84 -22.06 -3.62 -9.74
CA THR A 84 -21.48 -4.00 -8.46
C THR A 84 -20.11 -4.67 -8.65
N VAL A 85 -19.15 -4.34 -7.80
CA VAL A 85 -17.85 -5.01 -7.69
C VAL A 85 -17.75 -5.60 -6.28
N SER A 86 -17.72 -6.92 -6.18
CA SER A 86 -17.73 -7.68 -4.93
C SER A 86 -16.36 -8.29 -4.63
N PHE A 87 -15.81 -7.98 -3.47
CA PHE A 87 -14.49 -8.44 -3.01
C PHE A 87 -14.61 -9.63 -2.06
N ARG A 88 -13.82 -10.69 -2.27
CA ARG A 88 -13.85 -11.87 -1.42
C ARG A 88 -13.32 -11.56 -0.02
N CYS A 89 -14.05 -11.97 1.01
CA CYS A 89 -13.60 -11.83 2.39
C CYS A 89 -12.39 -12.72 2.70
N GLY A 90 -11.50 -12.22 3.56
CA GLY A 90 -10.20 -12.80 3.89
C GLY A 90 -9.06 -12.41 2.95
N GLU A 91 -9.36 -11.75 1.82
CA GLU A 91 -8.35 -11.36 0.84
C GLU A 91 -7.77 -9.96 1.12
N VAL A 92 -6.53 -9.74 0.67
CA VAL A 92 -5.81 -8.47 0.80
C VAL A 92 -5.32 -8.02 -0.57
N TRP A 93 -5.64 -6.79 -0.96
CA TRP A 93 -5.07 -6.12 -2.12
C TRP A 93 -4.14 -5.01 -1.66
N ARG A 94 -2.92 -5.00 -2.21
CA ARG A 94 -1.94 -3.94 -1.97
C ARG A 94 -1.84 -3.02 -3.18
N GLU A 95 -2.98 -2.60 -3.70
CA GLU A 95 -3.16 -1.71 -4.86
C GLU A 95 -4.23 -0.67 -4.48
N PRO A 96 -4.21 0.56 -5.00
CA PRO A 96 -5.27 1.51 -4.70
C PRO A 96 -6.52 1.17 -5.53
N LEU A 97 -7.71 1.35 -4.95
CA LEU A 97 -8.97 1.31 -5.71
C LEU A 97 -9.25 2.70 -6.30
N VAL A 98 -9.26 2.79 -7.62
CA VAL A 98 -9.56 4.03 -8.35
C VAL A 98 -10.98 3.94 -8.90
N VAL A 99 -11.87 4.77 -8.35
CA VAL A 99 -13.25 4.87 -8.82
C VAL A 99 -13.28 5.83 -10.01
N SER A 100 -13.32 5.29 -11.23
CA SER A 100 -13.27 6.10 -12.45
C SER A 100 -14.63 6.59 -12.94
N TYR A 101 -15.72 5.89 -12.60
CA TYR A 101 -17.07 6.16 -13.12
C TYR A 101 -18.02 6.60 -12.01
N SER A 102 -19.06 7.36 -12.37
CA SER A 102 -20.15 7.72 -11.45
C SER A 102 -21.34 6.78 -11.68
N GLY A 103 -22.09 6.53 -10.61
CA GLY A 103 -23.44 5.98 -10.74
C GLY A 103 -24.47 7.06 -11.05
N ASP A 104 -25.74 6.65 -11.11
CA ASP A 104 -26.88 7.55 -11.24
C ASP A 104 -27.74 7.52 -9.98
N THR A 105 -28.60 8.53 -9.81
CA THR A 105 -29.59 8.53 -8.73
C THR A 105 -30.46 7.26 -8.79
N GLY A 106 -30.47 6.49 -7.70
CA GLY A 106 -31.18 5.21 -7.61
C GLY A 106 -30.43 4.02 -8.23
N ASN A 107 -29.35 4.26 -8.99
CA ASN A 107 -28.50 3.23 -9.60
C ASN A 107 -27.02 3.54 -9.29
N PRO A 108 -26.60 3.48 -8.01
CA PRO A 108 -25.21 3.72 -7.67
C PRO A 108 -24.30 2.63 -8.23
N ILE A 109 -23.02 2.95 -8.44
CA ILE A 109 -21.99 1.90 -8.58
C ILE A 109 -21.60 1.46 -7.16
N THR A 110 -21.64 0.16 -6.92
CA THR A 110 -21.43 -0.41 -5.57
C THR A 110 -20.14 -1.22 -5.51
N TYR A 111 -19.32 -0.96 -4.50
CA TYR A 111 -18.17 -1.76 -4.11
C TYR A 111 -18.50 -2.42 -2.77
N ASN A 112 -18.61 -3.75 -2.75
CA ASN A 112 -19.01 -4.50 -1.54
C ASN A 112 -18.18 -5.76 -1.32
N SER A 113 -18.52 -6.57 -0.33
CA SER A 113 -17.84 -7.83 -0.05
C SER A 113 -18.73 -9.06 -0.31
N TYR A 114 -18.11 -10.23 -0.54
CA TYR A 114 -18.80 -11.52 -0.69
C TYR A 114 -18.06 -12.69 -0.02
N GLY A 115 -18.79 -13.78 0.20
CA GLY A 115 -18.31 -14.96 0.93
C GLY A 115 -18.75 -14.93 2.39
N SER A 116 -18.06 -15.68 3.25
CA SER A 116 -18.34 -15.75 4.69
C SER A 116 -17.73 -14.55 5.42
N CYS A 117 -18.32 -13.36 5.21
CA CYS A 117 -17.83 -12.09 5.74
C CYS A 117 -18.34 -11.81 7.17
N ASP A 118 -17.44 -11.35 8.04
CA ASP A 118 -17.74 -10.73 9.32
C ASP A 118 -16.76 -9.58 9.60
N ASP A 119 -16.83 -8.96 10.78
CA ASP A 119 -15.97 -7.82 11.14
C ASP A 119 -14.48 -8.17 11.28
N THR A 120 -14.12 -9.44 11.35
CA THR A 120 -12.74 -9.91 11.55
C THR A 120 -12.04 -10.29 10.24
N ASN A 121 -12.78 -10.46 9.14
CA ASN A 121 -12.24 -10.93 7.86
C ASN A 121 -12.70 -10.14 6.64
N LYS A 122 -13.09 -8.87 6.81
CA LYS A 122 -13.41 -7.99 5.66
C LYS A 122 -12.28 -7.96 4.64
N PRO A 123 -12.57 -7.83 3.34
CA PRO A 123 -11.56 -7.67 2.31
C PRO A 123 -10.77 -6.38 2.58
N VAL A 124 -9.45 -6.43 2.46
CA VAL A 124 -8.56 -5.34 2.88
C VAL A 124 -7.87 -4.69 1.69
N ILE A 125 -7.97 -3.37 1.59
CA ILE A 125 -7.07 -2.54 0.79
C ILE A 125 -5.94 -2.07 1.71
N ASP A 126 -4.73 -2.58 1.47
CA ASP A 126 -3.55 -2.32 2.29
C ASP A 126 -2.55 -1.45 1.52
N GLY A 127 -2.35 -0.22 1.97
CA GLY A 127 -1.42 0.72 1.33
C GLY A 127 0.05 0.49 1.64
N SER A 128 0.39 -0.56 2.39
CA SER A 128 1.76 -0.88 2.75
C SER A 128 2.42 -1.87 1.80
N ARG A 129 3.74 -1.82 1.84
CA ARG A 129 4.62 -2.86 1.33
C ARG A 129 5.61 -3.26 2.42
N HIS A 130 6.07 -4.49 2.35
CA HIS A 130 7.20 -4.91 3.15
C HIS A 130 8.47 -4.16 2.75
N ILE A 131 9.26 -3.78 3.72
CA ILE A 131 10.60 -3.23 3.54
C ILE A 131 11.59 -4.38 3.47
N ILE A 132 12.27 -4.50 2.34
CA ILE A 132 13.37 -5.46 2.14
C ILE A 132 14.68 -4.67 2.04
N PRO A 133 15.52 -4.63 3.08
CA PRO A 133 16.84 -4.03 2.99
C PRO A 133 17.74 -4.77 1.98
N ILE A 134 18.66 -4.03 1.36
CA ILE A 134 19.64 -4.60 0.42
C ILE A 134 20.57 -5.58 1.17
N ASP A 135 21.09 -5.14 2.32
CA ASP A 135 22.14 -5.83 3.08
C ASP A 135 21.66 -6.24 4.49
N GLY A 136 20.33 -6.29 4.70
CA GLY A 136 19.74 -6.46 6.02
C GLY A 136 19.79 -5.21 6.90
N TRP A 137 19.41 -5.38 8.17
CA TRP A 137 19.46 -4.32 9.19
C TRP A 137 20.78 -4.33 9.95
N THR A 138 21.34 -3.15 10.21
CA THR A 138 22.54 -2.97 11.03
C THR A 138 22.22 -2.20 12.31
N LEU A 139 22.58 -2.74 13.47
CA LEU A 139 22.46 -2.06 14.77
C LEU A 139 23.62 -1.06 14.96
N GLY A 140 23.28 0.20 15.18
CA GLY A 140 24.20 1.26 15.55
C GLY A 140 24.52 1.29 17.05
N ALA A 141 25.62 1.95 17.41
CA ALA A 141 26.01 2.14 18.82
C ALA A 141 25.06 3.07 19.60
N ASP A 142 24.25 3.85 18.89
CA ASP A 142 23.15 4.66 19.40
C ASP A 142 21.93 3.82 19.80
N GLY A 143 21.87 2.55 19.41
CA GLY A 143 20.71 1.66 19.59
C GLY A 143 19.71 1.71 18.45
N ASN A 144 19.99 2.48 17.39
CA ASN A 144 19.14 2.58 16.21
C ASN A 144 19.51 1.49 15.21
N HIS A 145 18.51 0.84 14.62
CA HIS A 145 18.72 -0.05 13.49
C HIS A 145 18.65 0.78 12.21
N SER A 146 19.53 0.51 11.26
CA SER A 146 19.51 1.16 9.95
C SER A 146 19.55 0.14 8.82
N ALA A 147 18.87 0.47 7.72
CA ALA A 147 18.76 -0.34 6.53
C ALA A 147 18.96 0.53 5.29
N ASN A 148 19.89 0.12 4.42
CA ASN A 148 19.98 0.70 3.08
C ASN A 148 18.81 0.15 2.25
N LEU A 149 17.98 1.06 1.77
CA LEU A 149 16.92 0.73 0.82
C LEU A 149 17.42 1.09 -0.58
N GLN A 150 17.02 0.30 -1.57
CA GLN A 150 17.23 0.71 -2.95
C GLN A 150 16.14 1.73 -3.29
N ALA A 151 16.48 2.76 -4.08
CA ALA A 151 15.50 3.67 -4.70
C ALA A 151 14.63 2.87 -5.70
N VAL A 152 13.75 2.04 -5.16
CA VAL A 152 13.06 1.00 -5.90
C VAL A 152 11.72 0.81 -5.23
N MET A 153 10.65 1.37 -5.81
CA MET A 153 9.34 0.71 -6.00
C MET A 153 8.20 1.72 -6.26
N MET A 154 7.73 1.81 -7.51
CA MET A 154 6.35 2.12 -7.89
C MET A 154 5.80 1.14 -8.95
N ALA A 155 6.06 -0.14 -8.75
CA ALA A 155 5.11 -1.17 -9.17
C ALA A 155 4.43 -1.72 -7.91
N PRO A 156 3.17 -2.18 -7.97
CA PRO A 156 2.55 -2.94 -6.89
C PRO A 156 3.26 -4.28 -6.78
N ALA A 157 4.48 -4.28 -6.24
CA ALA A 157 5.24 -5.49 -6.01
C ALA A 157 4.73 -6.05 -4.70
N ASN A 158 3.58 -6.72 -4.78
CA ASN A 158 3.06 -7.52 -3.69
C ASN A 158 4.13 -8.56 -3.36
N ASN A 159 4.30 -8.86 -2.06
CA ASN A 159 4.98 -10.08 -1.69
C ASN A 159 4.26 -11.24 -2.41
N LEU A 160 4.95 -11.90 -3.33
CA LEU A 160 4.39 -13.03 -4.09
C LEU A 160 4.21 -14.26 -3.19
N VAL A 161 4.94 -14.30 -2.09
CA VAL A 161 4.78 -15.32 -1.06
C VAL A 161 3.57 -14.99 -0.20
N THR A 162 2.75 -16.00 0.08
CA THR A 162 1.65 -15.90 1.06
C THR A 162 2.04 -16.58 2.36
N ASN A 163 1.65 -15.98 3.49
CA ASN A 163 1.96 -16.46 4.85
C ASN A 163 3.45 -16.84 5.04
N GLY A 164 4.36 -16.00 4.56
CA GLY A 164 5.81 -16.22 4.71
C GLY A 164 6.35 -15.94 6.12
N GLY A 165 5.57 -15.25 6.97
CA GLY A 165 5.92 -14.98 8.37
C GLY A 165 5.53 -16.11 9.33
N TYR A 166 4.69 -17.07 8.90
CA TYR A 166 4.32 -18.24 9.71
C TYR A 166 3.79 -17.91 11.13
N ASP A 167 3.26 -16.72 11.36
CA ASP A 167 2.99 -16.23 12.72
C ASP A 167 1.91 -17.05 13.44
N VAL A 168 0.94 -17.56 12.67
CA VAL A 168 -0.19 -18.36 13.15
C VAL A 168 -0.12 -19.81 12.70
N ASP A 169 0.25 -20.07 11.43
CA ASP A 169 0.36 -21.40 10.84
C ASP A 169 1.28 -21.40 9.61
N ALA A 170 1.45 -22.55 8.96
CA ALA A 170 2.18 -22.71 7.69
C ALA A 170 1.33 -23.33 6.56
N SER A 171 0.00 -23.20 6.63
CA SER A 171 -0.95 -23.96 5.80
C SER A 171 -0.89 -23.67 4.30
N SER A 172 -0.37 -22.51 3.88
CA SER A 172 -0.17 -22.14 2.47
C SER A 172 1.15 -22.63 1.87
N TRP A 173 1.94 -23.38 2.66
CA TRP A 173 3.20 -23.98 2.27
C TRP A 173 3.12 -25.49 2.34
N LEU A 174 3.88 -26.19 1.49
CA LEU A 174 4.22 -27.57 1.76
C LEU A 174 5.21 -27.58 2.92
N TYR A 175 4.78 -27.89 4.13
CA TYR A 175 5.63 -27.80 5.31
C TYR A 175 5.90 -29.16 5.96
N THR A 176 7.05 -29.24 6.63
CA THR A 176 7.46 -30.40 7.44
C THR A 176 6.97 -30.27 8.86
N GLU A 177 7.24 -29.13 9.49
CA GLU A 177 6.87 -28.83 10.85
C GLU A 177 6.74 -27.31 11.02
N TRP A 178 5.69 -26.89 11.72
CA TRP A 178 5.50 -25.53 12.19
C TRP A 178 5.66 -25.51 13.71
N ARG A 179 6.27 -24.46 14.25
CA ARG A 179 6.42 -24.27 15.70
C ARG A 179 5.98 -22.88 16.12
N ASP A 180 5.53 -22.76 17.37
CA ASP A 180 5.17 -21.48 17.98
C ASP A 180 6.40 -20.62 18.32
N SER A 181 6.14 -19.37 18.70
CA SER A 181 7.16 -18.36 18.99
C SER A 181 8.12 -18.72 20.13
N THR A 182 7.68 -19.55 21.09
CA THR A 182 8.55 -19.98 22.20
C THR A 182 9.64 -20.90 21.69
N ALA A 183 9.29 -21.82 20.78
CA ALA A 183 10.26 -22.73 20.18
C ALA A 183 11.13 -22.05 19.10
N CYS A 184 10.62 -21.00 18.44
CA CYS A 184 11.38 -20.20 17.48
C CYS A 184 12.39 -19.26 18.15
N GLY A 185 12.09 -18.81 19.38
CA GLY A 185 13.03 -18.13 20.26
C GLY A 185 13.21 -16.64 19.96
N ASP A 186 12.20 -15.99 19.40
CA ASP A 186 12.26 -14.58 18.98
C ASP A 186 11.04 -13.73 19.39
N ASN A 187 10.03 -14.32 20.04
CA ASN A 187 8.75 -13.68 20.38
C ASN A 187 8.05 -13.00 19.19
N SER A 188 8.52 -13.17 17.95
CA SER A 188 8.04 -12.45 16.78
C SER A 188 6.91 -13.18 16.05
N GLY A 189 6.67 -14.45 16.37
CA GLY A 189 5.66 -15.28 15.73
C GLY A 189 6.09 -16.74 15.69
N GLY A 190 5.26 -17.62 15.13
CA GLY A 190 5.70 -18.97 14.78
C GLY A 190 6.78 -18.99 13.71
N CYS A 191 7.32 -20.17 13.42
CA CYS A 191 8.32 -20.34 12.38
C CYS A 191 8.27 -21.75 11.78
N MET A 192 8.81 -21.86 10.58
CA MET A 192 8.95 -23.10 9.85
C MET A 192 10.19 -23.85 10.32
N VAL A 193 10.09 -25.17 10.53
CA VAL A 193 11.22 -26.01 10.93
C VAL A 193 11.43 -27.14 9.92
N LEU A 194 12.61 -27.17 9.31
CA LEU A 194 13.04 -28.21 8.39
C LEU A 194 14.07 -29.11 9.07
N ARG A 195 13.91 -30.41 8.82
CA ARG A 195 14.85 -31.46 9.25
C ARG A 195 15.68 -31.96 8.07
N ILE A 196 16.68 -32.78 8.35
CA ILE A 196 17.52 -33.39 7.31
C ILE A 196 16.66 -34.19 6.30
N ASP A 197 17.05 -34.10 5.03
CA ASP A 197 16.37 -34.72 3.88
C ASP A 197 14.91 -34.27 3.71
N SER A 198 14.66 -32.99 3.99
CA SER A 198 13.34 -32.38 3.87
C SER A 198 13.37 -31.07 3.09
N HIS A 199 12.20 -30.62 2.67
CA HIS A 199 12.02 -29.38 1.93
C HIS A 199 10.70 -28.72 2.32
N THR A 200 10.64 -27.40 2.13
CA THR A 200 9.39 -26.63 2.17
C THR A 200 9.26 -25.81 0.90
N ASP A 201 8.05 -25.74 0.37
CA ASP A 201 7.78 -25.13 -0.92
C ASP A 201 6.52 -24.27 -0.93
N GLN A 202 6.53 -23.25 -1.80
CA GLN A 202 5.33 -22.54 -2.22
C GLN A 202 5.34 -22.32 -3.74
N GLY A 203 4.27 -22.74 -4.40
CA GLY A 203 4.07 -22.59 -5.85
C GLY A 203 2.99 -21.54 -6.18
N GLY A 204 2.74 -21.34 -7.47
CA GLY A 204 1.73 -20.38 -7.94
C GLY A 204 2.20 -18.92 -7.90
N LEU A 205 3.51 -18.69 -7.98
CA LEU A 205 4.11 -17.36 -7.92
C LEU A 205 4.08 -16.72 -9.30
N ASP A 206 3.40 -15.57 -9.46
CA ASP A 206 3.30 -14.88 -10.75
C ASP A 206 4.60 -14.13 -11.10
N LEU A 207 5.59 -14.87 -11.61
CA LEU A 207 6.85 -14.31 -12.07
C LEU A 207 6.74 -13.78 -13.50
N ILE A 208 7.40 -12.65 -13.77
CA ILE A 208 7.39 -12.00 -15.08
C ILE A 208 8.79 -12.08 -15.70
N ALA A 209 8.89 -12.67 -16.90
CA ALA A 209 10.12 -12.74 -17.65
C ALA A 209 10.76 -11.35 -17.89
N GLY A 210 12.07 -11.27 -17.73
CA GLY A 210 12.85 -10.04 -17.89
C GLY A 210 12.73 -9.04 -16.73
N LYS A 211 12.03 -9.40 -15.64
CA LYS A 211 12.01 -8.61 -14.40
C LYS A 211 13.03 -9.14 -13.40
N ASN A 212 13.50 -8.25 -12.54
CA ASN A 212 14.33 -8.59 -11.39
C ASN A 212 13.44 -8.76 -10.17
N TYR A 213 13.82 -9.69 -9.31
CA TYR A 213 13.15 -9.98 -8.06
C TYR A 213 14.19 -10.08 -6.94
N ARG A 214 13.72 -9.95 -5.71
CA ARG A 214 14.50 -10.14 -4.50
C ARG A 214 13.78 -11.11 -3.59
N LEU A 215 14.51 -12.14 -3.18
CA LEU A 215 14.08 -13.06 -2.15
C LEU A 215 14.74 -12.66 -0.84
N SER A 216 13.93 -12.37 0.17
CA SER A 216 14.36 -12.11 1.53
C SER A 216 13.77 -13.13 2.50
N PHE A 217 14.54 -13.56 3.49
CA PHE A 217 14.07 -14.43 4.56
C PHE A 217 15.05 -14.38 5.72
N ARG A 218 14.63 -14.85 6.90
CA ARG A 218 15.55 -15.10 8.01
C ARG A 218 15.70 -16.60 8.24
N ALA A 219 16.90 -16.99 8.64
CA ALA A 219 17.19 -18.37 8.99
C ALA A 219 18.16 -18.47 10.17
N LYS A 220 18.04 -19.56 10.91
CA LYS A 220 19.06 -20.04 11.87
C LYS A 220 19.09 -21.55 11.86
N MET A 221 20.17 -22.13 12.34
CA MET A 221 20.26 -23.57 12.58
C MET A 221 20.39 -23.89 14.07
N SER A 222 20.00 -25.09 14.49
CA SER A 222 20.25 -25.57 15.86
C SER A 222 21.74 -25.58 16.24
N THR A 223 22.61 -25.65 15.24
CA THR A 223 24.08 -25.66 15.34
C THR A 223 24.63 -24.82 14.18
N SER A 224 25.66 -24.02 14.42
CA SER A 224 26.26 -23.19 13.36
C SER A 224 26.84 -24.07 12.26
N SER A 225 26.23 -23.99 11.07
CA SER A 225 26.56 -24.79 9.89
C SER A 225 26.14 -24.03 8.63
N SER A 226 26.47 -24.56 7.45
CA SER A 226 25.87 -24.08 6.20
C SER A 226 24.68 -24.94 5.84
N PHE A 227 23.52 -24.33 5.59
CA PHE A 227 22.42 -25.02 4.93
C PHE A 227 22.47 -24.70 3.43
N PRO A 228 22.04 -25.61 2.57
CA PRO A 228 22.19 -25.45 1.13
C PRO A 228 20.96 -24.85 0.46
N SER A 229 21.08 -24.75 -0.87
CA SER A 229 20.37 -23.86 -1.78
C SER A 229 18.89 -23.61 -1.49
N VAL A 230 18.57 -22.32 -1.41
CA VAL A 230 17.24 -21.81 -1.71
C VAL A 230 17.11 -21.65 -3.22
N ARG A 231 15.98 -22.10 -3.76
CA ARG A 231 15.72 -22.05 -5.20
C ARG A 231 14.42 -21.34 -5.54
N VAL A 232 14.46 -20.60 -6.64
CA VAL A 232 13.27 -20.10 -7.33
C VAL A 232 13.34 -20.58 -8.78
N PHE A 233 12.28 -21.25 -9.24
CA PHE A 233 12.26 -21.91 -10.55
C PHE A 233 10.82 -21.98 -11.11
N ASP A 234 10.70 -22.29 -12.41
CA ASP A 234 9.41 -22.52 -13.07
C ASP A 234 8.82 -23.88 -12.66
N ASN A 235 7.56 -23.89 -12.19
CA ASN A 235 6.86 -25.08 -11.71
C ASN A 235 6.26 -25.93 -12.84
N ASP A 236 5.83 -25.30 -13.94
CA ASP A 236 4.89 -25.93 -14.88
C ASP A 236 5.57 -26.45 -16.15
N ASN A 237 6.77 -25.96 -16.50
CA ASN A 237 7.58 -26.50 -17.58
C ASN A 237 9.00 -25.95 -17.54
N THR A 238 9.97 -26.81 -17.90
CA THR A 238 11.41 -26.51 -18.06
C THR A 238 12.16 -26.21 -16.76
N GLY A 239 13.27 -26.91 -16.53
CA GLY A 239 14.11 -26.76 -15.33
C GLY A 239 14.87 -25.43 -15.26
N ASP A 240 14.26 -24.33 -15.68
CA ASP A 240 14.77 -22.97 -15.55
C ASP A 240 14.83 -22.63 -14.06
N ILE A 241 16.05 -22.56 -13.55
CA ILE A 241 16.34 -22.13 -12.19
C ILE A 241 16.72 -20.65 -12.27
N PHE A 242 15.84 -19.78 -11.77
CA PHE A 242 16.06 -18.34 -11.74
C PHE A 242 16.97 -17.92 -10.57
N LEU A 243 16.87 -18.64 -9.46
CA LEU A 243 17.76 -18.50 -8.31
C LEU A 243 18.19 -19.89 -7.83
N ASP A 244 19.49 -20.07 -7.64
CA ASP A 244 20.08 -21.09 -6.77
C ASP A 244 21.11 -20.36 -5.90
N SER A 245 20.83 -20.23 -4.61
CA SER A 245 21.69 -19.48 -3.70
C SER A 245 23.04 -20.15 -3.46
N GLY A 246 23.18 -21.44 -3.78
CA GLY A 246 24.25 -22.27 -3.23
C GLY A 246 24.18 -22.36 -1.69
N PRO A 247 25.24 -22.86 -1.04
CA PRO A 247 25.31 -22.93 0.42
C PRO A 247 25.30 -21.55 1.08
N LEU A 248 24.41 -21.38 2.06
CA LEU A 248 24.32 -20.19 2.90
C LEU A 248 24.84 -20.53 4.30
N THR A 249 25.82 -19.77 4.78
CA THR A 249 26.36 -19.94 6.13
C THR A 249 25.37 -19.39 7.14
N THR A 250 25.03 -20.19 8.14
CA THR A 250 24.17 -19.79 9.26
C THR A 250 24.85 -19.97 10.60
N THR A 251 24.28 -19.30 11.59
CA THR A 251 24.62 -19.44 13.00
C THR A 251 23.43 -20.00 13.79
N THR A 252 23.61 -20.14 15.09
CA THR A 252 22.51 -20.43 16.02
C THR A 252 21.61 -19.23 16.31
N GLN A 253 21.99 -18.04 15.85
CA GLN A 253 21.19 -16.82 15.94
C GLN A 253 20.48 -16.57 14.61
N TRP A 254 19.33 -15.92 14.67
CA TRP A 254 18.59 -15.49 13.48
C TRP A 254 19.43 -14.52 12.64
N GLN A 255 19.47 -14.78 11.34
CA GLN A 255 20.16 -13.96 10.35
C GLN A 255 19.25 -13.72 9.16
N SER A 256 19.24 -12.49 8.66
CA SER A 256 18.52 -12.12 7.43
C SER A 256 19.38 -12.41 6.19
N PHE A 257 18.73 -12.90 5.16
CA PHE A 257 19.29 -13.13 3.82
C PHE A 257 18.46 -12.33 2.82
N SER A 258 19.11 -11.65 1.88
CA SER A 258 18.47 -10.81 0.86
C SER A 258 19.20 -11.02 -0.47
N ILE A 259 18.57 -11.74 -1.39
CA ILE A 259 19.22 -12.25 -2.61
C ILE A 259 18.47 -11.74 -3.84
N PRO A 260 19.06 -10.85 -4.65
CA PRO A 260 18.48 -10.44 -5.92
C PRO A 260 18.69 -11.52 -6.98
N PHE A 261 17.72 -11.67 -7.88
CA PHE A 261 17.83 -12.55 -9.03
C PHE A 261 16.98 -12.06 -10.21
N PRO A 262 17.47 -12.20 -11.45
CA PRO A 262 16.68 -11.95 -12.65
C PRO A 262 15.82 -13.16 -13.04
N VAL A 263 14.60 -12.94 -13.51
CA VAL A 263 13.79 -13.97 -14.16
C VAL A 263 14.15 -14.00 -15.65
N ASN A 264 15.20 -14.73 -15.97
CA ASN A 264 15.66 -14.94 -17.35
C ASN A 264 14.94 -16.13 -17.98
N SER A 265 13.79 -15.89 -18.61
CA SER A 265 13.08 -16.90 -19.40
C SER A 265 12.61 -16.31 -20.72
N SER A 266 12.50 -17.17 -21.73
CA SER A 266 11.78 -16.87 -22.98
C SER A 266 10.27 -17.09 -22.87
N ASN A 267 9.79 -17.70 -21.78
CA ASN A 267 8.38 -17.98 -21.57
C ASN A 267 7.65 -16.72 -21.08
N THR A 268 6.47 -16.46 -21.63
CA THR A 268 5.63 -15.30 -21.26
C THR A 268 4.65 -15.60 -20.12
N GLN A 269 4.48 -16.87 -19.77
CA GLN A 269 3.69 -17.34 -18.63
C GLN A 269 4.61 -18.20 -17.77
N ILE A 270 4.86 -17.78 -16.54
CA ILE A 270 5.72 -18.48 -15.59
C ILE A 270 4.90 -18.67 -14.33
N THR A 271 4.68 -19.94 -13.96
CA THR A 271 4.12 -20.29 -12.65
C THR A 271 5.29 -20.62 -11.75
N GLY A 272 5.79 -19.63 -11.01
CA GLY A 272 6.98 -19.79 -10.19
C GLY A 272 6.75 -20.67 -8.96
N LYS A 273 7.84 -21.28 -8.48
CA LYS A 273 7.92 -22.00 -7.21
C LYS A 273 9.19 -21.62 -6.45
N ILE A 274 9.05 -21.40 -5.15
CA ILE A 274 10.16 -21.30 -4.21
C ILE A 274 10.32 -22.61 -3.45
N SER A 275 11.57 -23.03 -3.23
CA SER A 275 11.91 -24.23 -2.46
C SER A 275 13.11 -23.97 -1.54
N PHE A 276 12.94 -24.28 -0.26
CA PHE A 276 14.03 -24.39 0.70
C PHE A 276 14.30 -25.86 0.96
N ARG A 277 15.55 -26.31 0.77
CA ARG A 277 15.90 -27.73 0.84
C ARG A 277 17.06 -28.01 1.77
N ILE A 278 16.89 -28.99 2.67
CA ILE A 278 18.00 -29.59 3.43
C ILE A 278 18.31 -30.98 2.83
N PRO A 279 19.45 -31.18 2.15
CA PRO A 279 19.90 -32.45 1.61
C PRO A 279 20.43 -33.36 2.71
N SER A 280 20.51 -34.63 2.34
CA SER A 280 20.89 -35.74 3.19
C SER A 280 22.37 -35.75 3.64
N ASN A 281 23.20 -34.84 3.15
CA ASN A 281 24.63 -34.76 3.52
C ASN A 281 24.92 -33.90 4.75
N ILE A 282 23.91 -33.23 5.33
CA ILE A 282 24.01 -32.69 6.69
C ILE A 282 23.85 -33.86 7.68
N VAL A 283 24.83 -34.04 8.56
CA VAL A 283 24.90 -35.17 9.50
C VAL A 283 24.39 -34.70 10.88
N GLY A 284 23.40 -35.38 11.46
CA GLY A 284 23.00 -35.18 12.86
C GLY A 284 21.51 -35.05 13.11
N SER A 285 21.13 -34.31 14.15
CA SER A 285 19.75 -33.93 14.51
C SER A 285 19.52 -32.43 14.28
N GLU A 286 20.21 -31.86 13.29
CA GLU A 286 20.22 -30.42 13.06
C GLU A 286 18.88 -29.97 12.45
N GLU A 287 18.38 -28.84 12.92
CA GLU A 287 17.12 -28.23 12.47
C GLU A 287 17.41 -26.85 11.88
N LEU A 288 16.85 -26.58 10.71
CA LEU A 288 16.81 -25.23 10.12
C LEU A 288 15.48 -24.59 10.50
N PHE A 289 15.56 -23.39 11.04
CA PHE A 289 14.41 -22.55 11.31
C PHE A 289 14.35 -21.49 10.22
N LEU A 290 13.17 -21.32 9.60
CA LEU A 290 12.91 -20.34 8.56
C LEU A 290 11.74 -19.48 8.97
N ASP A 291 11.83 -18.20 8.67
CA ASP A 291 10.79 -17.24 8.99
C ASP A 291 10.86 -16.03 8.05
N ASN A 292 9.79 -15.25 8.00
CA ASN A 292 9.64 -13.98 7.30
C ASN A 292 10.12 -14.01 5.84
N VAL A 293 9.64 -15.00 5.10
CA VAL A 293 9.94 -15.19 3.68
C VAL A 293 9.15 -14.18 2.84
N ILE A 294 9.87 -13.41 2.03
CA ILE A 294 9.32 -12.38 1.16
C ILE A 294 9.95 -12.52 -0.22
N LEU A 295 9.11 -12.60 -1.25
CA LEU A 295 9.54 -12.55 -2.64
C LEU A 295 8.90 -11.35 -3.33
N GLN A 296 9.71 -10.41 -3.80
CA GLN A 296 9.21 -9.16 -4.33
C GLN A 296 9.89 -8.79 -5.64
N GLN A 297 9.14 -8.25 -6.60
CA GLN A 297 9.70 -7.70 -7.83
C GLN A 297 10.41 -6.37 -7.55
N GLU A 298 11.59 -6.14 -8.13
CA GLU A 298 12.28 -4.86 -8.11
C GLU A 298 11.73 -3.91 -9.21
N SER A 299 11.51 -2.62 -8.90
CA SER A 299 11.18 -1.53 -9.87
C SER A 299 12.07 -0.30 -9.64
N GLN A 300 12.11 0.69 -10.54
CA GLN A 300 13.12 1.77 -10.47
C GLN A 300 12.49 3.13 -10.10
N ASP A 301 11.99 3.28 -8.87
CA ASP A 301 11.35 4.53 -8.40
C ASP A 301 11.74 4.87 -6.96
N ILE A 302 11.90 6.16 -6.65
CA ILE A 302 12.34 6.65 -5.33
C ILE A 302 11.28 6.33 -4.27
N LEU A 303 11.71 5.79 -3.12
CA LEU A 303 10.80 5.57 -2.01
C LEU A 303 10.54 6.88 -1.28
N SER A 304 9.26 7.24 -1.15
CA SER A 304 8.80 8.04 -0.03
C SER A 304 8.21 7.10 1.02
N VAL A 305 8.65 7.24 2.27
CA VAL A 305 8.08 6.53 3.42
C VAL A 305 7.23 7.54 4.16
N GLN A 306 5.91 7.35 4.17
CA GLN A 306 5.00 8.28 4.83
C GLN A 306 4.59 7.78 6.22
N GLN A 307 4.48 6.46 6.36
CA GLN A 307 4.17 5.80 7.62
C GLN A 307 4.99 4.50 7.66
N LEU A 308 5.37 4.09 8.87
CA LEU A 308 6.12 2.87 9.10
C LEU A 308 5.40 2.01 10.13
N PHE A 309 5.43 0.70 9.93
CA PHE A 309 4.83 -0.28 10.83
C PHE A 309 5.83 -1.40 11.09
N LEU A 310 5.83 -1.92 12.31
CA LEU A 310 6.58 -3.10 12.72
C LEU A 310 5.58 -4.06 13.37
N ASP A 311 5.47 -5.29 12.86
CA ASP A 311 4.47 -6.28 13.33
C ASP A 311 3.04 -5.71 13.31
N ASP A 312 2.66 -5.06 12.21
CA ASP A 312 1.40 -4.31 12.04
C ASP A 312 1.18 -3.13 13.01
N GLN A 313 2.14 -2.83 13.91
CA GLN A 313 2.06 -1.69 14.83
C GLN A 313 2.71 -0.44 14.24
N TYR A 314 1.96 0.67 14.25
CA TYR A 314 2.47 1.97 13.81
C TYR A 314 3.70 2.40 14.61
N GLN A 315 4.70 2.93 13.92
CA GLN A 315 5.91 3.53 14.48
C GLN A 315 5.82 5.05 14.32
N GLU A 316 6.11 5.79 15.38
CA GLU A 316 6.05 7.25 15.39
C GLU A 316 7.21 7.82 14.55
N LEU A 317 6.94 8.82 13.72
CA LEU A 317 8.04 9.53 13.05
C LEU A 317 8.83 10.28 14.13
N ALA A 318 10.16 10.11 14.13
CA ALA A 318 11.06 10.70 15.10
C ALA A 318 10.81 12.22 15.22
N HIS A 319 10.54 12.66 16.44
CA HIS A 319 10.14 14.05 16.67
C HIS A 319 10.75 14.63 17.94
N TYR A 320 10.85 15.95 17.98
CA TYR A 320 11.28 16.67 19.17
C TYR A 320 10.21 17.69 19.59
N PRO A 321 9.79 17.70 20.87
CA PRO A 321 10.30 16.89 21.97
C PRO A 321 9.60 15.54 22.06
N ASN A 322 10.20 14.59 22.78
CA ASN A 322 9.55 13.32 23.13
C ASN A 322 8.57 13.44 24.29
N ARG A 323 7.65 12.48 24.40
CA ARG A 323 6.83 12.31 25.61
C ARG A 323 7.73 12.20 26.84
N GLY A 324 7.31 12.83 27.94
CA GLY A 324 8.05 12.84 29.19
C GLY A 324 9.11 13.94 29.34
N TYR A 325 9.31 14.79 28.32
CA TYR A 325 10.27 15.91 28.41
C TYR A 325 9.90 16.94 29.49
N ASP A 326 8.60 17.15 29.73
CA ASP A 326 8.07 18.00 30.79
C ASP A 326 7.52 17.11 31.92
N PRO A 327 8.18 17.04 33.09
CA PRO A 327 7.70 16.25 34.23
C PRO A 327 6.35 16.70 34.77
N ALA A 328 5.95 17.96 34.57
CA ALA A 328 4.64 18.46 34.99
C ALA A 328 3.53 18.03 34.01
N SER A 329 3.89 17.76 32.76
CA SER A 329 2.98 17.38 31.68
C SER A 329 3.57 16.25 30.84
N PRO A 330 3.69 15.01 31.37
CA PRO A 330 4.45 13.93 30.72
C PRO A 330 3.89 13.50 29.35
N ASN A 331 2.62 13.81 29.07
CA ASN A 331 1.98 13.53 27.77
C ASN A 331 2.09 14.68 26.76
N ARG A 332 2.73 15.80 27.12
CA ARG A 332 2.90 16.96 26.24
C ARG A 332 3.91 16.63 25.15
N LEU A 333 3.55 16.96 23.91
CA LEU A 333 4.35 16.74 22.69
C LEU A 333 4.78 18.04 22.00
N TYR A 334 4.48 19.20 22.59
CA TYR A 334 4.65 20.48 21.93
C TYR A 334 5.42 21.46 22.80
N LEU A 335 6.45 22.11 22.24
CA LEU A 335 7.17 23.23 22.83
C LEU A 335 6.36 24.51 22.71
N ALA A 336 6.60 25.48 23.58
CA ALA A 336 5.96 26.79 23.49
C ALA A 336 6.53 27.60 22.32
N ALA A 337 5.69 28.30 21.57
CA ALA A 337 6.09 29.28 20.58
C ALA A 337 6.00 30.71 21.14
N LYS A 338 6.83 31.62 20.62
CA LYS A 338 6.84 33.06 20.93
C LYS A 338 6.79 33.87 19.64
N THR A 339 6.23 35.07 19.72
CA THR A 339 6.27 36.01 18.60
C THR A 339 7.72 36.46 18.30
N SER A 340 8.09 36.47 17.02
CA SER A 340 9.39 36.99 16.53
C SER A 340 9.35 38.49 16.20
N GLY A 341 8.15 39.08 16.12
CA GLY A 341 7.94 40.44 15.62
C GLY A 341 7.98 40.59 14.09
N THR A 342 8.15 39.52 13.32
CA THR A 342 8.16 39.53 11.84
C THR A 342 7.18 38.52 11.22
N VAL A 343 6.75 38.81 9.99
CA VAL A 343 5.70 38.11 9.21
C VAL A 343 6.19 36.80 8.57
N ALA A 344 7.46 36.43 8.73
CA ALA A 344 8.08 35.26 8.08
C ALA A 344 8.69 34.25 9.09
N SER A 345 8.49 34.44 10.39
CA SER A 345 9.23 33.72 11.42
C SER A 345 8.51 33.67 12.77
N PHE A 346 8.86 32.71 13.61
CA PHE A 346 8.48 32.71 15.04
C PHE A 346 9.68 32.30 15.90
N ALA A 347 9.69 32.71 17.16
CA ALA A 347 10.76 32.40 18.10
C ALA A 347 10.37 31.20 18.95
N ALA A 348 11.34 30.34 19.25
CA ALA A 348 11.14 29.23 20.18
C ALA A 348 10.90 29.72 21.61
N GLY A 349 10.15 28.95 22.38
CA GLY A 349 10.06 29.07 23.82
C GLY A 349 11.39 28.76 24.52
N ASP A 350 11.44 29.05 25.82
CA ASP A 350 12.63 28.74 26.63
C ASP A 350 12.76 27.23 26.88
N ASP A 351 11.70 26.46 26.63
CA ASP A 351 11.64 25.01 26.70
C ASP A 351 12.34 24.31 25.51
N LEU A 352 12.75 25.03 24.46
CA LEU A 352 13.64 24.49 23.43
C LEU A 352 15.08 24.41 23.95
N VAL A 353 15.57 23.19 24.18
CA VAL A 353 16.93 22.90 24.67
C VAL A 353 17.65 21.97 23.70
N LEU A 354 18.61 22.51 22.96
CA LEU A 354 19.39 21.79 21.95
C LEU A 354 20.89 21.87 22.26
N SER A 355 21.63 20.85 21.83
CA SER A 355 23.10 20.88 21.79
C SER A 355 23.61 21.72 20.60
N PRO A 356 24.87 22.19 20.62
CA PRO A 356 25.41 23.00 19.52
C PRO A 356 25.35 22.33 18.14
N THR A 357 25.44 21.00 18.08
CA THR A 357 25.31 20.25 16.83
C THR A 357 23.87 20.16 16.35
N GLN A 358 22.91 20.03 17.26
CA GLN A 358 21.49 20.02 16.92
C GLN A 358 21.01 21.39 16.44
N GLU A 359 21.47 22.48 17.07
CA GLU A 359 21.16 23.85 16.65
C GLU A 359 21.62 24.13 15.20
N GLN A 360 22.70 23.49 14.76
CA GLN A 360 23.23 23.62 13.40
C GLN A 360 22.47 22.76 12.36
N ASP A 361 21.73 21.74 12.81
CA ASP A 361 21.05 20.76 11.96
C ASP A 361 19.52 20.89 12.05
N LEU A 362 19.02 22.13 11.95
CA LEU A 362 17.58 22.42 11.90
C LEU A 362 17.08 22.78 10.50
N SER A 363 17.94 23.23 9.59
CA SER A 363 17.52 23.53 8.21
C SER A 363 17.05 22.24 7.51
N GLY A 364 15.87 22.25 6.90
CA GLY A 364 15.20 21.07 6.32
C GLY A 364 14.40 20.24 7.33
N ALA A 365 14.38 20.59 8.61
CA ALA A 365 13.50 19.94 9.58
C ALA A 365 12.03 20.30 9.28
N GLY A 366 11.11 19.36 9.47
CA GLY A 366 9.69 19.70 9.46
C GLY A 366 9.31 20.38 10.77
N ILE A 367 8.42 21.36 10.69
CA ILE A 367 7.93 22.12 11.83
C ILE A 367 6.41 22.19 11.77
N HIS A 368 5.79 21.79 12.88
CA HIS A 368 4.36 21.57 12.97
C HIS A 368 3.79 22.49 14.04
N ILE A 369 3.01 23.49 13.62
CA ILE A 369 2.58 24.59 14.48
C ILE A 369 1.09 24.47 14.76
N LYS A 370 0.72 24.33 16.03
CA LYS A 370 -0.67 24.38 16.46
C LYS A 370 -1.12 25.83 16.58
N ASP A 371 -1.72 26.34 15.51
CA ASP A 371 -2.21 27.72 15.40
C ASP A 371 -3.58 27.94 16.08
N ILE A 372 -4.52 27.00 15.90
CA ILE A 372 -5.84 27.02 16.55
C ILE A 372 -6.21 25.63 17.06
N ALA A 373 -7.25 25.55 17.88
CA ALA A 373 -7.64 24.33 18.60
C ALA A 373 -7.79 23.06 17.72
N PHE A 374 -8.08 23.22 16.43
CA PHE A 374 -8.37 22.14 15.49
C PHE A 374 -7.52 22.17 14.21
N ARG A 375 -6.40 22.92 14.20
CA ARG A 375 -5.49 22.99 13.04
C ARG A 375 -4.03 22.89 13.47
N ILE A 376 -3.25 22.15 12.68
CA ILE A 376 -1.79 22.13 12.71
C ILE A 376 -1.34 22.58 11.32
N ASP A 377 -0.45 23.56 11.28
CA ASP A 377 0.19 24.03 10.06
C ASP A 377 1.54 23.31 9.91
N ASP A 378 1.77 22.69 8.75
CA ASP A 378 2.97 21.90 8.45
C ASP A 378 3.89 22.71 7.53
N CYS A 379 5.13 22.94 7.95
CA CYS A 379 6.12 23.70 7.19
C CYS A 379 7.52 23.05 7.27
N GLU A 380 8.47 23.59 6.52
CA GLU A 380 9.89 23.22 6.64
C GLU A 380 10.70 24.41 7.19
N VAL A 381 11.67 24.13 8.04
CA VAL A 381 12.62 25.13 8.55
C VAL A 381 13.63 25.47 7.46
N LEU A 382 13.56 26.68 6.91
CA LEU A 382 14.55 27.20 5.97
C LEU A 382 15.84 27.57 6.72
N ALA A 383 15.72 28.27 7.84
CA ALA A 383 16.85 28.72 8.66
C ALA A 383 16.49 28.82 10.14
N TYR A 384 17.49 28.69 11.00
CA TYR A 384 17.38 28.88 12.45
C TYR A 384 18.46 29.85 12.96
N ASP A 385 18.05 30.93 13.60
CA ASP A 385 18.96 31.90 14.24
C ASP A 385 19.18 31.50 15.70
N ILE A 386 20.39 31.02 16.01
CA ILE A 386 20.75 30.52 17.35
C ILE A 386 20.62 31.59 18.44
N PRO A 387 21.16 32.82 18.28
CA PRO A 387 21.09 33.84 19.34
C PRO A 387 19.66 34.23 19.75
N THR A 388 18.74 34.28 18.80
CA THR A 388 17.34 34.67 19.05
C THR A 388 16.38 33.50 19.14
N LYS A 389 16.85 32.27 18.86
CA LYS A 389 16.05 31.05 18.69
C LYS A 389 14.90 31.21 17.68
N THR A 390 15.15 31.92 16.58
CA THR A 390 14.12 32.26 15.60
C THR A 390 14.15 31.29 14.42
N PHE A 391 13.01 30.69 14.10
CA PHE A 391 12.82 29.89 12.89
C PHE A 391 12.34 30.77 11.74
N THR A 392 12.98 30.63 10.57
CA THR A 392 12.46 31.09 9.29
C THR A 392 11.97 29.88 8.53
N ASN A 393 10.71 29.87 8.10
CA ASN A 393 10.08 28.70 7.49
C ASN A 393 9.85 28.91 5.99
N THR A 394 9.81 27.82 5.24
CA THR A 394 9.35 27.85 3.85
C THR A 394 7.87 28.27 3.82
N GLN A 395 7.55 29.14 2.87
CA GLN A 395 6.17 29.26 2.42
C GLN A 395 5.93 28.06 1.50
N PRO A 396 4.85 27.28 1.67
CA PRO A 396 4.52 26.27 0.68
C PRO A 396 4.32 26.96 -0.68
N ASP A 397 5.03 26.49 -1.70
CA ASP A 397 4.76 26.88 -3.09
C ASP A 397 3.39 26.31 -3.49
N TYR A 398 2.32 27.08 -3.28
CA TYR A 398 0.97 26.65 -3.65
C TYR A 398 0.64 27.07 -5.10
N ILE A 399 0.30 26.09 -5.94
CA ILE A 399 -0.40 26.31 -7.20
C ILE A 399 -1.82 26.74 -6.85
N VAL A 400 -2.12 28.02 -7.01
CA VAL A 400 -3.45 28.60 -6.78
C VAL A 400 -4.50 27.89 -7.65
N THR A 401 -5.33 27.04 -7.06
CA THR A 401 -6.65 26.72 -7.61
C THR A 401 -7.65 27.79 -7.13
N PRO A 402 -8.64 28.21 -7.95
CA PRO A 402 -9.51 29.33 -7.61
C PRO A 402 -10.44 29.14 -6.39
N GLU A 403 -10.44 27.97 -5.74
CA GLU A 403 -11.39 27.60 -4.68
C GLU A 403 -10.75 27.42 -3.30
N ASP A 404 -9.43 27.25 -3.20
CA ASP A 404 -8.71 27.07 -1.93
C ASP A 404 -8.04 28.38 -1.47
N ASN A 405 -8.86 29.27 -0.91
CA ASN A 405 -8.44 30.59 -0.43
C ASN A 405 -7.97 30.60 1.03
N TYR A 406 -7.28 29.56 1.49
CA TYR A 406 -6.71 29.51 2.85
C TYR A 406 -5.51 28.54 2.86
N TYR A 407 -4.69 28.56 3.91
CA TYR A 407 -3.54 27.66 4.17
C TYR A 407 -2.17 28.13 3.66
N GLU A 408 -1.80 29.38 3.97
CA GLU A 408 -0.39 29.75 4.12
C GLU A 408 0.19 29.04 5.36
N CYS A 409 1.46 28.61 5.33
CA CYS A 409 2.20 28.39 6.59
C CYS A 409 2.10 29.71 7.36
N ARG A 410 1.32 29.79 8.44
CA ARG A 410 1.08 31.05 9.16
C ARG A 410 2.41 31.55 9.70
N THR A 411 3.04 32.44 8.94
CA THR A 411 4.26 33.09 9.38
C THR A 411 4.00 34.48 9.95
N ALA A 412 2.74 34.95 10.01
CA ALA A 412 2.45 36.34 10.32
C ALA A 412 1.30 36.58 11.28
N ASN A 413 1.61 37.28 12.38
CA ASN A 413 0.72 38.04 13.26
C ASN A 413 -0.28 37.30 14.17
N ALA A 414 -0.16 35.98 14.34
CA ALA A 414 -1.08 35.27 15.24
C ALA A 414 -0.46 34.05 15.94
N VAL A 415 0.86 34.00 16.13
CA VAL A 415 1.41 33.08 17.15
C VAL A 415 1.02 33.62 18.51
N GLY A 416 -0.08 33.10 19.05
CA GLY A 416 -0.57 33.46 20.38
C GLY A 416 0.44 33.08 21.46
N VAL A 417 0.28 33.62 22.66
CA VAL A 417 1.12 33.28 23.82
C VAL A 417 0.97 31.80 24.24
N ASP A 418 0.00 31.10 23.66
CA ASP A 418 -0.36 29.69 23.93
C ASP A 418 -0.12 28.76 22.72
N ASP A 419 0.48 29.27 21.64
CA ASP A 419 0.78 28.46 20.46
C ASP A 419 1.92 27.50 20.77
N ALA A 420 1.86 26.31 20.16
CA ALA A 420 2.77 25.24 20.47
C ALA A 420 3.22 24.52 19.20
N TYR A 421 4.44 24.00 19.18
CA TYR A 421 5.00 23.36 18.01
C TYR A 421 5.83 22.12 18.35
N TYR A 422 6.05 21.27 17.35
CA TYR A 422 7.06 20.22 17.42
C TYR A 422 7.85 20.16 16.11
N LEU A 423 9.01 19.51 16.17
CA LEU A 423 9.93 19.34 15.05
C LEU A 423 10.02 17.86 14.69
N ASN A 424 10.30 17.55 13.42
CA ASN A 424 10.64 16.21 12.97
C ASN A 424 11.65 16.28 11.81
N ASN A 425 11.86 15.15 11.14
CA ASN A 425 12.69 15.03 9.94
C ASN A 425 14.19 15.31 10.18
N LYS A 426 14.71 14.91 11.34
CA LYS A 426 16.15 14.89 11.62
C LYS A 426 16.55 13.63 12.34
N LEU A 427 17.68 13.04 11.92
CA LEU A 427 18.16 11.77 12.48
C LEU A 427 18.42 11.86 13.99
N TRP A 428 18.89 13.00 14.49
CA TRP A 428 19.17 13.16 15.93
C TRP A 428 17.92 13.14 16.80
N MET A 429 16.73 13.32 16.22
CA MET A 429 15.44 13.20 16.92
C MET A 429 15.01 11.74 17.08
N LEU A 430 15.74 10.77 16.49
CA LEU A 430 15.50 9.35 16.68
C LEU A 430 16.20 8.86 17.95
N ASP A 431 15.53 9.02 19.09
CA ASP A 431 16.09 8.76 20.42
C ASP A 431 15.13 8.00 21.36
N SER A 432 13.87 7.81 20.97
CA SER A 432 12.87 7.04 21.74
C SER A 432 12.40 5.76 21.06
N ALA A 433 12.06 4.76 21.88
CA ALA A 433 11.56 3.47 21.41
C ALA A 433 10.23 3.65 20.63
N GLY A 434 10.12 2.98 19.49
CA GLY A 434 8.96 3.07 18.59
C GLY A 434 9.08 4.15 17.52
N GLU A 435 10.23 4.85 17.43
CA GLU A 435 10.44 5.93 16.47
C GLU A 435 11.19 5.48 15.22
N TRP A 436 11.01 6.21 14.12
CA TRP A 436 11.77 6.02 12.87
C TRP A 436 12.14 7.33 12.18
N TYR A 437 13.14 7.27 11.30
CA TYR A 437 13.57 8.37 10.44
C TYR A 437 13.98 7.81 9.07
N PHE A 438 13.64 8.52 7.99
CA PHE A 438 14.03 8.13 6.64
C PHE A 438 14.88 9.23 6.01
N ASP A 439 16.13 8.90 5.70
CA ASP A 439 17.02 9.74 4.93
C ASP A 439 16.72 9.52 3.44
N GLU A 440 15.84 10.34 2.88
CA GLU A 440 15.41 10.22 1.49
C GLU A 440 16.57 10.36 0.49
N PRO A 441 17.50 11.33 0.61
CA PRO A 441 18.66 11.41 -0.28
C PRO A 441 19.56 10.17 -0.26
N LEU A 442 19.78 9.57 0.91
CA LEU A 442 20.58 8.35 1.04
C LEU A 442 19.76 7.07 0.86
N GLN A 443 18.43 7.18 0.70
CA GLN A 443 17.48 6.08 0.72
C GLN A 443 17.73 5.13 1.90
N LYS A 444 17.92 5.69 3.08
CA LYS A 444 18.30 4.94 4.28
C LYS A 444 17.26 5.09 5.37
N LEU A 445 16.70 3.96 5.79
CA LEU A 445 15.71 3.90 6.86
C LEU A 445 16.41 3.64 8.19
N TYR A 446 16.01 4.38 9.20
CA TYR A 446 16.43 4.23 10.59
C TYR A 446 15.20 3.96 11.44
N LEU A 447 15.30 2.99 12.35
CA LEU A 447 14.20 2.56 13.21
C LEU A 447 14.76 2.18 14.58
N ARG A 448 14.10 2.66 15.63
CA ARG A 448 14.40 2.32 17.01
C ARG A 448 13.27 1.44 17.56
N PRO A 449 13.29 0.12 17.31
CA PRO A 449 12.21 -0.74 17.76
C PRO A 449 12.14 -0.76 19.30
N ALA A 450 10.93 -0.90 19.86
CA ALA A 450 10.76 -1.06 21.30
C ALA A 450 11.42 -2.33 21.86
N SER A 451 11.52 -3.37 21.02
CA SER A 451 12.23 -4.61 21.33
C SER A 451 12.60 -5.37 20.06
N GLY A 452 13.67 -6.17 20.13
CA GLY A 452 14.07 -7.06 19.04
C GLY A 452 14.72 -6.34 17.85
N VAL A 453 14.94 -7.10 16.77
CA VAL A 453 15.51 -6.60 15.50
C VAL A 453 14.35 -6.40 14.51
N PRO A 454 14.31 -5.32 13.71
CA PRO A 454 13.18 -5.09 12.81
C PRO A 454 13.00 -6.19 11.76
N ASP A 455 14.10 -6.59 11.09
CA ASP A 455 14.11 -7.63 10.05
C ASP A 455 13.06 -7.38 8.94
N ASN A 456 12.58 -8.43 8.28
CA ASN A 456 11.53 -8.43 7.26
C ASN A 456 10.10 -8.15 7.81
N ARG A 457 9.95 -7.70 9.06
CA ARG A 457 8.65 -7.44 9.72
C ARG A 457 8.20 -5.99 9.61
N VAL A 458 8.96 -5.20 8.85
CA VAL A 458 8.73 -3.77 8.67
C VAL A 458 7.91 -3.54 7.41
N ASP A 459 6.83 -2.80 7.55
CA ASP A 459 5.99 -2.32 6.47
C ASP A 459 6.10 -0.80 6.36
N ALA A 460 6.07 -0.28 5.14
CA ALA A 460 5.95 1.15 4.88
C ALA A 460 4.73 1.43 4.01
N SER A 461 3.97 2.46 4.36
CA SER A 461 2.95 3.01 3.47
C SER A 461 3.62 3.59 2.23
N TYR A 462 3.15 3.15 1.07
CA TYR A 462 3.63 3.62 -0.24
C TYR A 462 2.52 4.29 -1.04
N GLN A 463 1.24 3.98 -0.74
CA GLN A 463 0.09 4.60 -1.38
C GLN A 463 -0.34 5.86 -0.64
N ILE A 464 -0.62 6.90 -1.43
CA ILE A 464 -1.22 8.13 -0.93
C ILE A 464 -2.68 7.88 -0.50
N TYR A 465 -3.41 7.05 -1.24
CA TYR A 465 -4.83 6.78 -1.01
C TYR A 465 -5.15 5.28 -1.06
N GLY A 466 -6.07 4.82 -0.20
CA GLY A 466 -6.67 3.50 -0.33
C GLY A 466 -7.74 3.46 -1.41
N ILE A 467 -8.69 4.40 -1.34
CA ILE A 467 -9.72 4.59 -2.37
C ILE A 467 -9.67 6.02 -2.90
N TYR A 468 -9.54 6.17 -4.21
CA TYR A 468 -9.59 7.45 -4.90
C TYR A 468 -10.91 7.60 -5.66
N ALA A 469 -11.77 8.53 -5.23
CA ALA A 469 -13.08 8.76 -5.83
C ALA A 469 -13.37 10.27 -6.04
N LEU A 470 -12.33 11.06 -6.26
CA LEU A 470 -12.45 12.50 -6.48
C LEU A 470 -13.37 12.82 -7.67
N GLY A 471 -14.32 13.74 -7.46
CA GLY A 471 -15.29 14.17 -8.47
C GLY A 471 -16.28 13.08 -8.92
N ARG A 472 -16.39 11.96 -8.20
CA ARG A 472 -17.36 10.90 -8.50
C ARG A 472 -18.66 11.09 -7.71
N SER A 473 -19.77 10.61 -8.26
CA SER A 473 -21.10 10.72 -7.65
C SER A 473 -21.84 9.38 -7.68
N ASN A 474 -22.80 9.22 -6.75
CA ASN A 474 -23.62 8.01 -6.58
C ASN A 474 -22.76 6.73 -6.47
N ILE A 475 -21.80 6.74 -5.54
CA ILE A 475 -20.94 5.59 -5.24
C ILE A 475 -21.32 5.04 -3.87
N VAL A 476 -21.42 3.72 -3.76
CA VAL A 476 -21.58 3.01 -2.49
C VAL A 476 -20.33 2.18 -2.24
N ILE A 477 -19.72 2.35 -1.08
CA ILE A 477 -18.61 1.52 -0.62
C ILE A 477 -19.05 0.94 0.72
N ASP A 478 -19.15 -0.38 0.80
CA ASP A 478 -19.63 -1.10 1.98
C ASP A 478 -18.80 -2.37 2.23
N GLY A 479 -18.55 -2.71 3.48
CA GLY A 479 -17.91 -3.99 3.83
C GLY A 479 -16.44 -4.13 3.42
N LEU A 480 -15.71 -3.05 3.13
CA LEU A 480 -14.26 -3.05 2.87
C LEU A 480 -13.49 -2.46 4.05
N SER A 481 -12.28 -2.97 4.29
CA SER A 481 -11.30 -2.41 5.24
C SER A 481 -10.19 -1.69 4.49
N ILE A 482 -9.75 -0.54 4.99
CA ILE A 482 -8.62 0.21 4.43
C ILE A 482 -7.60 0.40 5.55
N ARG A 483 -6.34 0.07 5.31
CA ARG A 483 -5.28 0.23 6.31
C ARG A 483 -3.95 0.63 5.68
N LYS A 484 -3.07 1.20 6.52
CA LYS A 484 -1.69 1.58 6.17
C LYS A 484 -1.59 2.42 4.89
N VAL A 485 -2.53 3.36 4.72
CA VAL A 485 -2.55 4.36 3.66
C VAL A 485 -2.47 5.74 4.31
N TYR A 486 -1.86 6.70 3.61
CA TYR A 486 -1.81 8.07 4.11
C TYR A 486 -3.20 8.72 4.18
N ARG A 487 -4.02 8.53 3.14
CA ARG A 487 -5.43 8.92 3.09
C ARG A 487 -6.30 7.69 2.88
N GLY A 488 -7.28 7.49 3.76
CA GLY A 488 -8.20 6.35 3.64
C GLY A 488 -8.98 6.39 2.33
N ILE A 489 -9.84 7.40 2.20
CA ILE A 489 -10.68 7.64 1.02
C ILE A 489 -10.54 9.11 0.63
N GLU A 490 -10.12 9.37 -0.61
CA GLU A 490 -10.09 10.71 -1.19
C GLU A 490 -11.44 11.00 -1.86
N LEU A 491 -12.23 11.87 -1.23
CA LEU A 491 -13.52 12.36 -1.71
C LEU A 491 -13.47 13.87 -1.90
N GLY A 492 -14.15 14.36 -2.93
CA GLY A 492 -14.32 15.79 -3.17
C GLY A 492 -15.21 16.04 -4.37
N GLN A 493 -15.91 17.17 -4.37
CA GLN A 493 -16.59 17.67 -5.57
C GLN A 493 -15.53 18.34 -6.45
N ALA A 494 -15.57 18.05 -7.74
CA ALA A 494 -14.70 18.68 -8.73
C ALA A 494 -15.25 20.04 -9.16
#